data_AF-A0A6A5ART5-F1
#
_entry.id   AF-A0A6A5ART5-F1
#
_cell.length_a   1.000
_cell.length_b   1.000
_cell.length_c   1.000
_cell.angle_alpha   90.00
_cell.angle_beta   90.00
_cell.angle_gamma   90.00
#
_symmetry.space_group_name_H-M   'P 1'
#
loop_
_entity.id
_entity.type
_entity.pdbx_description
1 polymer ?
#
loop_
_entity_poly.entity_id
_entity_poly.type
_entity_poly.pdbx_seq_one_letter_code
_entity_poly.pdbx_strand_id
1 'polypeptide(L)'
;LKGEVASKHHGDTAAATTSSSLSTARVTRLCQVSDSKHFDIPHPTRDDVLFNPHLKKVPIGNGDEDYVVLMLGHNGEGVPNVEATIELRHLALESPISCDVVSNHRTEVFLGPLTHVVSIDMDVNGRRYAWNLPNWALPSWSVAGRQSHVIQCAMSTKDVLIPVPHVVGKDLQQWIESGAISVLKIYNVQSRTIRQRADRPSFVCVGPGSSLLFKPSSVGEFEVVVKPINATYRIHVGESQVAGFVKAAPSTLLKADPTAPVVVRNLHIVDHQLKIFGVNTTPNTRAQVILRRFVSHEPVTNVLNEGMHDENADLRRFDVDTPTSEYFESKRIGDEYAYILERRAFAVQHPSSKLHQGNRLTLPSLLLNPFKVKETSGSTLADAKQGEEYGKSRGDDRSMPKKSKRMGDRQRSSTRGGHSTSSPVPPNTLFLEAPSCILSNIRLNSLGEVTVALPSTLTGSYDVVVSLVDGQDIDSRQQSVVFHPRPGAPAWAMPLKSTALSRDAALGVDKDVHSIQVRGHRCIASSDATTLPCGPDSKLEVYD
;
A
#
# COMPACT_ATOMS: atom_id res chain seq x y z
N LEU A 1 32.54 -11.82 -17.27
CA LEU A 1 33.82 -11.82 -18.04
C LEU A 1 33.50 -12.08 -19.51
N LYS A 2 33.77 -11.12 -20.41
CA LYS A 2 33.86 -11.42 -21.84
C LYS A 2 35.20 -12.11 -22.07
N GLY A 3 35.19 -13.44 -22.08
CA GLY A 3 36.30 -14.22 -22.59
C GLY A 3 36.06 -14.49 -24.07
N GLU A 4 36.51 -13.59 -24.95
CA GLU A 4 36.76 -13.99 -26.33
C GLU A 4 38.05 -14.83 -26.33
N VAL A 5 37.91 -16.14 -26.48
CA VAL A 5 39.05 -16.99 -26.84
C VAL A 5 39.17 -16.91 -28.36
N ALA A 6 39.88 -15.89 -28.84
CA ALA A 6 40.35 -15.87 -30.22
C ALA A 6 41.61 -16.73 -30.31
N SER A 7 41.52 -17.93 -30.87
CA SER A 7 42.71 -18.69 -31.28
C SER A 7 43.32 -18.03 -32.53
N LYS A 8 44.18 -17.04 -32.34
CA LYS A 8 45.07 -16.57 -33.41
C LYS A 8 46.26 -17.51 -33.49
N HIS A 9 46.32 -18.37 -34.50
CA HIS A 9 47.57 -18.99 -34.91
C HIS A 9 48.43 -17.93 -35.60
N HIS A 10 49.43 -17.41 -34.88
CA HIS A 10 50.60 -16.76 -35.48
C HIS A 10 51.60 -17.86 -35.83
N GLY A 11 51.83 -18.06 -37.13
CA GLY A 11 53.02 -18.74 -37.62
C GLY A 11 53.94 -17.69 -38.22
N ASP A 12 54.99 -17.31 -37.50
CA ASP A 12 56.11 -16.58 -38.07
C ASP A 12 57.02 -17.59 -38.78
N THR A 13 57.30 -17.37 -40.06
CA THR A 13 58.58 -17.78 -40.64
C THR A 13 58.99 -16.83 -41.76
N ALA A 14 60.23 -16.40 -41.69
CA ALA A 14 60.84 -15.33 -42.46
C ALA A 14 61.30 -15.76 -43.88
N ALA A 15 61.71 -14.73 -44.62
CA ALA A 15 62.63 -14.71 -45.76
C ALA A 15 62.05 -14.95 -47.16
N ALA A 16 62.01 -13.84 -47.92
CA ALA A 16 61.85 -13.82 -49.36
C ALA A 16 63.15 -14.21 -50.07
N THR A 17 63.11 -15.17 -51.01
CA THR A 17 63.94 -15.16 -52.23
C THR A 17 63.37 -16.09 -53.31
N THR A 18 63.15 -15.51 -54.50
CA THR A 18 63.27 -16.08 -55.87
C THR A 18 62.61 -17.40 -56.29
N SER A 19 61.59 -17.23 -57.14
CA SER A 19 61.35 -17.86 -58.47
C SER A 19 61.34 -19.39 -58.69
N SER A 20 60.24 -19.78 -59.34
CA SER A 20 60.04 -20.89 -60.30
C SER A 20 59.93 -22.32 -59.77
N SER A 21 58.72 -22.87 -59.83
CA SER A 21 58.38 -24.00 -60.71
C SER A 21 57.00 -24.57 -60.33
N LEU A 22 56.26 -24.98 -61.35
CA LEU A 22 54.92 -25.54 -61.25
C LEU A 22 54.91 -26.82 -60.41
N SER A 23 54.03 -26.89 -59.40
CA SER A 23 53.46 -28.17 -58.99
C SER A 23 52.00 -28.00 -58.55
N THR A 24 51.20 -28.91 -59.06
CA THR A 24 49.74 -28.97 -58.99
C THR A 24 49.31 -29.34 -57.57
N ALA A 25 48.85 -28.37 -56.79
CA ALA A 25 48.19 -28.64 -55.52
C ALA A 25 46.78 -28.04 -55.55
N ARG A 26 45.76 -28.92 -55.50
CA ARG A 26 44.40 -28.54 -55.13
C ARG A 26 44.51 -27.73 -53.85
N VAL A 27 44.31 -26.41 -53.92
CA VAL A 27 44.10 -25.59 -52.74
C VAL A 27 42.78 -26.05 -52.16
N THR A 28 42.84 -26.98 -51.21
CA THR A 28 41.78 -27.21 -50.23
C THR A 28 41.56 -25.85 -49.57
N ARG A 29 40.57 -25.10 -50.07
CA ARG A 29 39.98 -24.02 -49.29
C ARG A 29 39.41 -24.71 -48.06
N LEU A 30 40.17 -24.71 -46.97
CA LEU A 30 39.66 -25.02 -45.65
C LEU A 30 38.50 -24.05 -45.44
N CYS A 31 37.27 -24.54 -45.57
CA CYS A 31 36.10 -23.80 -45.14
C CYS A 31 36.32 -23.49 -43.68
N GLN A 32 36.36 -22.21 -43.33
CA GLN A 32 36.40 -21.79 -41.94
C GLN A 32 35.04 -22.13 -41.34
N VAL A 33 34.93 -23.31 -40.74
CA VAL A 33 33.74 -23.75 -40.03
C VAL A 33 33.88 -23.22 -38.60
N SER A 34 33.15 -22.16 -38.28
CA SER A 34 32.93 -21.76 -36.88
C SER A 34 31.51 -22.16 -36.49
N ASP A 35 31.40 -23.00 -35.47
CA ASP A 35 30.15 -23.27 -34.78
C ASP A 35 30.20 -22.62 -33.40
N SER A 36 29.12 -21.95 -33.01
CA SER A 36 29.02 -21.28 -31.73
C SER A 36 27.74 -21.74 -31.05
N LYS A 37 27.90 -22.43 -29.91
CA LYS A 37 26.77 -22.80 -29.07
C LYS A 37 26.71 -21.87 -27.86
N HIS A 38 25.61 -21.13 -27.76
CA HIS A 38 25.32 -20.28 -26.61
C HIS A 38 24.71 -21.15 -25.52
N PHE A 39 25.25 -21.05 -24.31
CA PHE A 39 24.64 -21.62 -23.12
C PHE A 39 24.23 -20.46 -22.22
N ASP A 40 22.93 -20.32 -22.02
CA ASP A 40 22.42 -19.46 -20.95
C ASP A 40 22.75 -20.16 -19.63
N ILE A 41 23.88 -19.82 -19.03
CA ILE A 41 24.11 -20.14 -17.62
C ILE A 41 23.07 -19.30 -16.87
N PRO A 42 22.11 -19.92 -16.16
CA PRO A 42 21.22 -19.16 -15.31
C PRO A 42 22.09 -18.44 -14.30
N HIS A 43 22.21 -17.12 -14.45
CA HIS A 43 22.82 -16.29 -13.43
C HIS A 43 21.73 -16.17 -12.35
N PRO A 44 21.87 -16.84 -11.20
CA PRO A 44 20.85 -16.75 -10.15
C PRO A 44 20.72 -15.30 -9.65
N THR A 45 21.73 -14.46 -9.92
CA THR A 45 21.78 -13.03 -9.64
C THR A 45 22.27 -12.23 -10.83
N ARG A 46 21.60 -11.11 -11.13
CA ARG A 46 22.10 -10.06 -12.04
C ARG A 46 23.07 -9.10 -11.34
N ASP A 47 23.56 -9.49 -10.18
CA ASP A 47 24.32 -8.65 -9.29
C ASP A 47 25.83 -8.87 -9.53
N ASP A 48 26.58 -7.78 -9.60
CA ASP A 48 28.00 -7.74 -9.93
C ASP A 48 28.90 -7.61 -8.70
N VAL A 49 28.35 -7.75 -7.49
CA VAL A 49 29.10 -7.93 -6.23
C VAL A 49 29.23 -9.39 -5.82
N LEU A 50 30.18 -9.68 -4.94
CA LEU A 50 30.40 -11.03 -4.39
C LEU A 50 29.49 -11.34 -3.19
N PHE A 51 29.02 -10.31 -2.48
CA PHE A 51 28.23 -10.44 -1.26
C PHE A 51 27.34 -9.22 -1.08
N ASN A 52 26.29 -9.38 -0.26
CA ASN A 52 25.34 -8.35 0.08
C ASN A 52 25.11 -8.28 1.60
N PRO A 53 24.84 -7.09 2.16
CA PRO A 53 24.37 -6.97 3.52
C PRO A 53 22.88 -7.35 3.61
N HIS A 54 22.52 -8.10 4.65
CA HIS A 54 21.14 -8.48 4.95
C HIS A 54 20.77 -8.06 6.38
N LEU A 55 19.76 -7.20 6.50
CA LEU A 55 19.25 -6.77 7.81
C LEU A 55 18.35 -7.83 8.44
N LYS A 56 18.57 -8.10 9.73
CA LYS A 56 17.86 -9.10 10.51
C LYS A 56 17.50 -8.58 11.89
N LYS A 57 16.34 -9.00 12.39
CA LYS A 57 15.90 -8.77 13.77
C LYS A 57 16.10 -10.01 14.62
N VAL A 58 16.63 -9.83 15.82
CA VAL A 58 16.96 -10.91 16.75
C VAL A 58 16.22 -10.67 18.07
N PRO A 59 15.39 -11.62 18.54
CA PRO A 59 14.68 -11.43 19.79
C PRO A 59 15.63 -11.55 20.99
N ILE A 60 15.54 -10.63 21.95
CA ILE A 60 16.39 -10.58 23.16
C ILE A 60 15.60 -10.99 24.42
N GLY A 61 14.26 -10.98 24.36
CA GLY A 61 13.36 -11.28 25.47
C GLY A 61 12.33 -10.16 25.68
N ASN A 62 11.22 -10.44 26.37
CA ASN A 62 10.14 -9.48 26.68
C ASN A 62 9.55 -8.70 25.47
N GLY A 63 9.71 -9.22 24.25
CA GLY A 63 9.26 -8.56 23.02
C GLY A 63 10.19 -7.46 22.50
N ASP A 64 11.38 -7.31 23.10
CA ASP A 64 12.42 -6.44 22.58
C ASP A 64 13.32 -7.20 21.60
N GLU A 65 13.83 -6.47 20.61
CA GLU A 65 14.54 -7.00 19.44
C GLU A 65 15.80 -6.18 19.18
N ASP A 66 16.90 -6.85 18.88
CA ASP A 66 18.12 -6.26 18.37
C ASP A 66 18.17 -6.36 16.85
N TYR A 67 18.89 -5.44 16.24
CA TYR A 67 19.18 -5.45 14.82
C TYR A 67 20.62 -5.89 14.58
N VAL A 68 20.79 -6.76 13.59
CA VAL A 68 22.09 -7.21 13.09
C VAL A 68 22.08 -7.16 11.58
N VAL A 69 23.18 -6.70 10.99
CA VAL A 69 23.43 -6.82 9.55
C VAL A 69 24.38 -8.00 9.34
N LEU A 70 23.98 -8.91 8.47
CA LEU A 70 24.78 -10.08 8.09
C LEU A 70 25.39 -9.86 6.71
N MET A 71 26.71 -9.99 6.61
CA MET A 71 27.44 -9.93 5.34
C MET A 71 27.47 -11.32 4.71
N LEU A 72 26.65 -11.55 3.68
CA LEU A 72 26.47 -12.88 3.09
C LEU A 72 26.78 -12.87 1.59
N GLY A 73 27.54 -13.88 1.15
CA GLY A 73 27.76 -14.18 -0.26
C GLY A 73 26.53 -14.77 -0.94
N HIS A 74 26.62 -15.03 -2.24
CA HIS A 74 25.49 -15.51 -3.06
C HIS A 74 24.94 -16.88 -2.62
N ASN A 75 25.75 -17.70 -1.94
CA ASN A 75 25.33 -19.00 -1.41
C ASN A 75 25.04 -18.95 0.10
N GLY A 76 24.94 -17.75 0.69
CA GLY A 76 24.70 -17.57 2.12
C GLY A 76 25.95 -17.79 2.99
N GLU A 77 27.12 -17.95 2.38
CA GLU A 77 28.40 -17.99 3.07
C GLU A 77 28.69 -16.64 3.72
N GLY A 78 29.12 -16.65 4.98
CA GLY A 78 29.47 -15.41 5.67
C GLY A 78 30.77 -14.80 5.12
N VAL A 79 30.80 -13.48 4.99
CA VAL A 79 32.00 -12.71 4.65
C VAL A 79 32.43 -11.86 5.85
N PRO A 80 33.50 -12.24 6.59
CA PRO A 80 33.98 -11.47 7.74
C PRO A 80 34.86 -10.28 7.31
N ASN A 81 35.15 -9.39 8.25
CA ASN A 81 36.06 -8.24 8.10
C ASN A 81 35.72 -7.30 6.93
N VAL A 82 34.44 -7.18 6.58
CA VAL A 82 33.94 -6.21 5.61
C VAL A 82 33.83 -4.85 6.29
N GLU A 83 34.56 -3.87 5.76
CA GLU A 83 34.43 -2.46 6.13
C GLU A 83 33.18 -1.85 5.47
N ALA A 84 32.47 -1.01 6.21
CA ALA A 84 31.29 -0.31 5.73
C ALA A 84 31.05 0.97 6.53
N THR A 85 30.30 1.90 5.96
CA THR A 85 29.80 3.08 6.68
C THR A 85 28.30 2.95 6.86
N ILE A 86 27.79 3.17 8.06
CA ILE A 86 26.36 3.15 8.37
C ILE A 86 25.90 4.55 8.73
N GLU A 87 24.76 4.95 8.17
CA GLU A 87 24.02 6.15 8.55
C GLU A 87 22.69 5.73 9.20
N LEU A 88 22.49 6.14 10.45
CA LEU A 88 21.27 5.88 11.22
C LEU A 88 20.42 7.16 11.27
N ARG A 89 19.22 7.10 10.72
CA ARG A 89 18.28 8.22 10.79
C ARG A 89 17.43 8.11 12.05
N HIS A 90 17.76 8.91 13.06
CA HIS A 90 17.03 8.96 14.32
C HIS A 90 15.87 9.97 14.26
N LEU A 91 14.74 9.66 14.90
CA LEU A 91 13.55 10.49 14.91
C LEU A 91 13.80 11.93 15.40
N ALA A 92 14.60 12.06 16.46
CA ALA A 92 14.85 13.33 17.13
C ALA A 92 16.01 14.15 16.53
N LEU A 93 16.73 13.63 15.53
CA LEU A 93 17.91 14.28 14.96
C LEU A 93 17.64 14.72 13.52
N GLU A 94 18.06 15.95 13.19
CA GLU A 94 17.92 16.48 11.84
C GLU A 94 18.92 15.83 10.87
N SER A 95 20.15 15.61 11.33
CA SER A 95 21.21 14.90 10.60
C SER A 95 21.31 13.43 11.05
N PRO A 96 21.56 12.47 10.13
CA PRO A 96 21.80 11.09 10.51
C PRO A 96 23.08 10.92 11.32
N ILE A 97 23.13 9.88 12.15
CA ILE A 97 24.33 9.47 12.88
C ILE A 97 25.15 8.59 11.93
N SER A 98 26.38 8.99 11.60
CA SER A 98 27.27 8.22 10.73
C SER A 98 28.34 7.51 11.56
N CYS A 99 28.60 6.23 11.25
CA CYS A 99 29.66 5.44 11.87
C CYS A 99 30.31 4.48 10.88
N ASP A 100 31.62 4.34 10.96
CA ASP A 100 32.36 3.30 10.26
C ASP A 100 32.36 2.02 11.09
N VAL A 101 32.08 0.90 10.43
CA VAL A 101 31.90 -0.41 11.06
C VAL A 101 32.64 -1.48 10.28
N VAL A 102 32.98 -2.56 10.98
CA VAL A 102 33.60 -3.74 10.38
C VAL A 102 32.85 -4.98 10.85
N SER A 103 32.45 -5.85 9.93
CA SER A 103 31.80 -7.11 10.28
C SER A 103 32.76 -8.02 11.04
N ASN A 104 32.29 -8.65 12.12
CA ASN A 104 33.13 -9.49 12.97
C ASN A 104 33.48 -10.86 12.31
N HIS A 105 34.17 -11.74 13.06
CA HIS A 105 34.52 -13.10 12.62
C HIS A 105 33.30 -14.02 12.37
N ARG A 106 32.12 -13.66 12.88
CA ARG A 106 30.83 -14.31 12.61
C ARG A 106 30.03 -13.60 11.53
N THR A 107 30.65 -12.63 10.85
CA THR A 107 30.12 -11.89 9.70
C THR A 107 28.95 -10.97 10.06
N GLU A 108 28.90 -10.56 11.32
CA GLU A 108 27.85 -9.73 11.92
C GLU A 108 28.35 -8.29 12.08
N VAL A 109 27.47 -7.33 11.82
CA VAL A 109 27.53 -5.97 12.38
C VAL A 109 26.36 -5.81 13.33
N PHE A 110 26.63 -5.75 14.63
CA PHE A 110 25.59 -5.56 15.65
C PHE A 110 25.21 -4.10 15.76
N LEU A 111 23.92 -3.82 15.61
CA LEU A 111 23.36 -2.46 15.68
C LEU A 111 22.60 -2.20 16.98
N GLY A 112 22.31 -3.25 17.76
CA GLY A 112 21.54 -3.15 18.99
C GLY A 112 20.05 -2.84 18.74
N PRO A 113 19.33 -2.27 19.71
CA PRO A 113 17.87 -2.17 19.67
C PRO A 113 17.34 -1.10 18.71
N LEU A 114 18.19 -0.15 18.31
CA LEU A 114 17.85 0.94 17.40
C LEU A 114 16.58 1.72 17.82
N THR A 115 16.43 1.96 19.12
CA THR A 115 15.31 2.74 19.68
C THR A 115 15.19 4.08 18.99
N HIS A 116 13.98 4.40 18.51
CA HIS A 116 13.66 5.65 17.79
C HIS A 116 14.45 5.90 16.48
N VAL A 117 15.17 4.92 15.97
CA VAL A 117 15.76 4.98 14.62
C VAL A 117 14.69 4.59 13.60
N VAL A 118 14.52 5.40 12.55
CA VAL A 118 13.48 5.25 11.53
C VAL A 118 14.00 4.45 10.33
N SER A 119 15.23 4.70 9.92
CA SER A 119 15.86 4.04 8.78
C SER A 119 17.36 3.86 8.98
N ILE A 120 17.89 2.87 8.28
CA ILE A 120 19.33 2.59 8.20
C ILE A 120 19.72 2.71 6.73
N ASP A 121 20.78 3.45 6.46
CA ASP A 121 21.51 3.42 5.21
C ASP A 121 22.89 2.83 5.48
N MET A 122 23.37 1.98 4.58
CA MET A 122 24.67 1.34 4.68
C MET A 122 25.39 1.44 3.35
N ASP A 123 26.59 2.01 3.34
CA ASP A 123 27.50 1.98 2.21
C ASP A 123 28.51 0.85 2.39
N VAL A 124 28.58 -0.03 1.39
CA VAL A 124 29.59 -1.08 1.31
C VAL A 124 30.26 -1.00 -0.05
N ASN A 125 31.55 -0.68 -0.08
CA ASN A 125 32.33 -0.54 -1.31
C ASN A 125 31.69 0.42 -2.34
N GLY A 126 31.10 1.52 -1.89
CA GLY A 126 30.44 2.52 -2.74
C GLY A 126 29.04 2.12 -3.21
N ARG A 127 28.47 1.03 -2.65
CA ARG A 127 27.07 0.64 -2.87
C ARG A 127 26.23 0.92 -1.64
N ARG A 128 25.14 1.64 -1.87
CA ARG A 128 24.17 2.00 -0.83
C ARG A 128 23.05 0.96 -0.73
N TYR A 129 22.83 0.49 0.49
CA TYR A 129 21.70 -0.34 0.89
C TYR A 129 20.88 0.41 1.93
N ALA A 130 19.57 0.47 1.74
CA ALA A 130 18.68 1.23 2.61
C ALA A 130 17.55 0.35 3.14
N TRP A 131 17.27 0.43 4.44
CA TRP A 131 16.13 -0.23 5.08
C TRP A 131 15.32 0.80 5.86
N ASN A 132 14.01 0.81 5.61
CA ASN A 132 13.06 1.40 6.55
C ASN A 132 12.84 0.40 7.68
N LEU A 133 13.05 0.82 8.93
CA LEU A 133 12.88 -0.09 10.04
C LEU A 133 11.41 -0.52 10.18
N PRO A 134 11.14 -1.80 10.50
CA PRO A 134 9.79 -2.31 10.72
C PRO A 134 8.98 -1.45 11.70
N ASN A 135 7.65 -1.52 11.56
CA ASN A 135 6.69 -0.90 12.49
C ASN A 135 6.72 0.65 12.52
N TRP A 136 7.56 1.30 11.70
CA TRP A 136 7.52 2.75 11.45
C TRP A 136 6.47 3.19 10.44
N ALA A 137 6.14 2.30 9.49
CA ALA A 137 5.15 2.60 8.48
C ALA A 137 3.79 2.86 9.13
N LEU A 138 3.16 3.96 8.75
CA LEU A 138 1.81 4.25 9.18
C LEU A 138 0.81 3.33 8.42
N PRO A 139 -0.35 3.01 9.03
CA PRO A 139 -1.43 2.29 8.38
C PRO A 139 -1.89 2.95 7.07
N SER A 140 -2.48 2.18 6.15
CA SER A 140 -2.90 2.67 4.82
C SER A 140 -3.84 3.86 4.86
N TRP A 141 -4.78 3.83 5.80
CA TRP A 141 -5.81 4.84 5.99
C TRP A 141 -5.25 6.18 6.52
N SER A 142 -3.97 6.21 6.89
CA SER A 142 -3.25 7.46 7.17
C SER A 142 -2.68 8.12 5.91
N VAL A 143 -2.43 7.37 4.83
CA VAL A 143 -1.63 7.84 3.69
C VAL A 143 -2.51 8.56 2.66
N ALA A 144 -2.96 9.76 2.99
CA ALA A 144 -3.49 10.71 2.00
C ALA A 144 -2.41 11.74 1.65
N GLY A 145 -2.12 11.85 0.35
CA GLY A 145 -0.97 12.57 -0.20
C GLY A 145 -0.78 14.00 0.31
N ARG A 146 0.40 14.24 0.90
CA ARG A 146 1.05 15.52 1.26
C ARG A 146 0.62 16.17 2.58
N GLN A 147 1.58 16.16 3.52
CA GLN A 147 1.82 17.12 4.62
C GLN A 147 0.69 17.47 5.61
N SER A 148 -0.51 16.90 5.48
CA SER A 148 -1.52 16.90 6.53
C SER A 148 -2.40 15.66 6.37
N HIS A 149 -2.37 14.76 7.34
CA HIS A 149 -3.28 13.62 7.37
C HIS A 149 -4.67 14.15 7.73
N VAL A 150 -5.51 14.46 6.74
CA VAL A 150 -6.87 14.95 7.01
C VAL A 150 -7.77 13.74 7.26
N ILE A 151 -8.14 13.50 8.52
CA ILE A 151 -9.20 12.57 8.90
C ILE A 151 -10.50 13.38 8.83
N GLN A 152 -11.28 13.19 7.77
CA GLN A 152 -12.27 14.17 7.35
C GLN A 152 -13.49 14.25 8.24
N CYS A 153 -13.88 13.22 9.00
CA CYS A 153 -15.01 13.45 9.90
C CYS A 153 -15.25 12.50 11.05
N ALA A 154 -15.48 13.09 12.22
CA ALA A 154 -16.09 12.46 13.37
C ALA A 154 -17.34 13.21 13.81
N MET A 155 -18.28 12.50 14.43
CA MET A 155 -19.29 13.17 15.24
C MET A 155 -18.66 13.59 16.57
N SER A 156 -19.16 14.67 17.19
CA SER A 156 -18.69 15.09 18.52
C SER A 156 -18.88 14.03 19.62
N THR A 157 -19.69 13.00 19.36
CA THR A 157 -19.95 11.87 20.25
C THR A 157 -19.13 10.62 19.93
N LYS A 158 -18.31 10.65 18.87
CA LYS A 158 -17.49 9.52 18.43
C LYS A 158 -16.02 9.85 18.57
N ASP A 159 -15.31 8.97 19.28
CA ASP A 159 -13.87 9.04 19.37
C ASP A 159 -13.23 8.72 18.00
N VAL A 160 -12.05 9.29 17.76
CA VAL A 160 -11.27 9.15 16.54
C VAL A 160 -9.95 8.50 16.84
N LEU A 161 -9.71 7.37 16.21
CA LEU A 161 -8.41 6.71 16.26
C LEU A 161 -7.44 7.44 15.31
N ILE A 162 -6.34 7.92 15.86
CA ILE A 162 -5.26 8.58 15.16
C ILE A 162 -4.11 7.58 15.03
N PRO A 163 -3.63 7.32 13.81
CA PRO A 163 -2.58 6.35 13.57
C PRO A 163 -1.25 6.96 13.99
N VAL A 164 -0.46 6.24 14.77
CA VAL A 164 0.95 6.55 14.98
C VAL A 164 1.76 5.27 14.78
N PRO A 165 3.07 5.36 14.51
CA PRO A 165 3.88 4.17 14.30
C PRO A 165 3.84 3.22 15.51
N HIS A 166 3.77 1.91 15.29
CA HIS A 166 3.65 0.93 16.38
C HIS A 166 4.82 1.00 17.37
N VAL A 167 6.02 1.38 16.89
CA VAL A 167 7.26 1.53 17.68
C VAL A 167 7.12 2.56 18.79
N VAL A 168 6.36 3.65 18.58
CA VAL A 168 6.24 4.74 19.55
C VAL A 168 5.17 4.50 20.61
N GLY A 169 4.46 3.36 20.52
CA GLY A 169 3.33 3.03 21.42
C GLY A 169 3.68 3.09 22.91
N LYS A 170 4.90 2.67 23.28
CA LYS A 170 5.40 2.70 24.66
C LYS A 170 5.62 4.14 25.17
N ASP A 171 5.88 5.09 24.26
CA ASP A 171 6.22 6.48 24.60
C ASP A 171 4.98 7.40 24.62
N LEU A 172 3.86 6.98 24.04
CA LEU A 172 2.67 7.82 23.86
C LEU A 172 2.16 8.41 25.18
N GLN A 173 2.14 7.62 26.25
CA GLN A 173 1.67 8.10 27.55
C GLN A 173 2.56 9.24 28.06
N GLN A 174 3.88 9.06 28.00
CA GLN A 174 4.85 10.08 28.38
C GLN A 174 4.76 11.33 27.48
N TRP A 175 4.50 11.15 26.18
CA TRP A 175 4.33 12.25 25.23
C TRP A 175 3.07 13.07 25.48
N ILE A 176 1.99 12.44 25.94
CA ILE A 176 0.78 13.14 26.38
C ILE A 176 1.09 13.95 27.65
N GLU A 177 1.71 13.32 28.65
CA GLU A 177 2.01 13.95 29.95
C GLU A 177 3.01 15.12 29.83
N SER A 178 3.99 15.01 28.95
CA SER A 178 4.98 16.06 28.68
C SER A 178 4.49 17.17 27.75
N GLY A 179 3.30 17.04 27.16
CA GLY A 179 2.77 18.00 26.18
C GLY A 179 3.48 17.97 24.83
N ALA A 180 4.17 16.86 24.51
CA ALA A 180 4.72 16.60 23.19
C ALA A 180 3.62 16.35 22.13
N ILE A 181 2.42 15.97 22.58
CA ILE A 181 1.20 15.96 21.77
C ILE A 181 0.38 17.21 22.10
N SER A 182 -0.09 17.91 21.07
CA SER A 182 -0.92 19.11 21.22
C SER A 182 -2.17 19.02 20.35
N VAL A 183 -3.28 19.55 20.86
CA VAL A 183 -4.56 19.64 20.19
C VAL A 183 -4.87 21.12 19.97
N LEU A 184 -4.97 21.53 18.73
CA LEU A 184 -5.31 22.90 18.36
C LEU A 184 -6.73 22.92 17.79
N LYS A 185 -7.58 23.82 18.28
CA LYS A 185 -8.86 24.12 17.63
C LYS A 185 -8.64 25.24 16.62
N ILE A 186 -9.10 25.02 15.40
CA ILE A 186 -8.99 25.97 14.29
C ILE A 186 -10.25 26.81 14.22
N TYR A 187 -10.07 28.13 14.13
CA TYR A 187 -11.14 29.08 13.87
C TYR A 187 -10.81 29.87 12.59
N ASN A 188 -11.75 29.91 11.66
CA ASN A 188 -11.64 30.72 10.45
C ASN A 188 -12.50 31.98 10.63
N VAL A 189 -11.86 33.13 10.84
CA VAL A 189 -12.54 34.42 11.06
C VAL A 189 -12.09 35.41 10.00
N GLN A 190 -13.01 35.91 9.17
CA GLN A 190 -12.78 37.01 8.21
C GLN A 190 -11.47 36.86 7.42
N SER A 191 -11.21 35.68 6.83
CA SER A 191 -10.00 35.30 6.07
C SER A 191 -8.72 34.99 6.85
N ARG A 192 -8.75 34.97 8.19
CA ARG A 192 -7.64 34.50 9.03
C ARG A 192 -7.95 33.17 9.69
N THR A 193 -6.98 32.25 9.65
CA THR A 193 -7.02 30.98 10.37
C THR A 193 -6.29 31.16 11.69
N ILE A 194 -7.02 31.09 12.80
CA ILE A 194 -6.49 31.15 14.17
C ILE A 194 -6.40 29.73 14.70
N ARG A 195 -5.22 29.34 15.20
CA ARG A 195 -5.01 28.08 15.92
C ARG A 195 -4.97 28.36 17.41
N GLN A 196 -5.99 27.92 18.12
CA GLN A 196 -6.05 28.04 19.58
C GLN A 196 -5.71 26.70 20.22
N ARG A 197 -4.75 26.69 21.14
CA ARG A 197 -4.46 25.49 21.93
C ARG A 197 -5.68 25.07 22.75
N ALA A 198 -6.10 23.83 22.56
CA ALA A 198 -7.26 23.21 23.21
C ALA A 198 -6.87 22.02 24.09
N ASP A 199 -5.57 21.80 24.33
CA ASP A 199 -4.99 20.76 25.17
C ASP A 199 -5.69 20.69 26.54
N ARG A 200 -6.63 19.76 26.68
CA ARG A 200 -7.07 19.24 27.98
C ARG A 200 -6.79 17.75 28.00
N PRO A 201 -6.44 17.17 29.16
CA PRO A 201 -6.18 15.74 29.29
C PRO A 201 -7.31 14.85 28.75
N SER A 202 -8.54 15.38 28.67
CA SER A 202 -9.71 14.69 28.14
C SER A 202 -9.74 14.51 26.62
N PHE A 203 -8.99 15.29 25.85
CA PHE A 203 -9.08 15.26 24.38
C PHE A 203 -8.26 14.15 23.72
N VAL A 204 -7.17 13.71 24.33
CA VAL A 204 -6.30 12.67 23.74
C VAL A 204 -5.86 11.71 24.83
N CYS A 205 -5.97 10.42 24.54
CA CYS A 205 -5.44 9.35 25.38
C CYS A 205 -4.81 8.26 24.51
N VAL A 206 -4.09 7.33 25.13
CA VAL A 206 -3.53 6.17 24.41
C VAL A 206 -4.67 5.25 23.97
N GLY A 207 -4.73 4.98 22.67
CA GLY A 207 -5.67 4.06 22.04
C GLY A 207 -5.12 2.63 21.94
N PRO A 208 -5.94 1.67 21.47
CA PRO A 208 -5.51 0.29 21.24
C PRO A 208 -4.44 0.18 20.15
N GLY A 209 -3.53 -0.79 20.28
CA GLY A 209 -2.55 -1.12 19.23
C GLY A 209 -1.62 0.04 18.87
N SER A 210 -1.05 0.70 19.88
CA SER A 210 -0.10 1.81 19.70
C SER A 210 -0.68 2.97 18.88
N SER A 211 -1.94 3.34 19.14
CA SER A 211 -2.62 4.48 18.50
C SER A 211 -2.90 5.60 19.49
N LEU A 212 -3.30 6.77 18.99
CA LEU A 212 -3.85 7.85 19.82
C LEU A 212 -5.37 7.88 19.65
N LEU A 213 -6.11 8.08 20.73
CA LEU A 213 -7.56 8.23 20.70
C LEU A 213 -7.92 9.69 20.98
N PHE A 214 -8.44 10.37 19.96
CA PHE A 214 -8.93 11.75 20.06
C PHE A 214 -10.43 11.76 20.37
N LYS A 215 -10.80 12.49 21.42
CA LYS A 215 -12.17 12.63 21.91
C LYS A 215 -12.67 14.04 21.64
N PRO A 216 -13.46 14.26 20.58
CA PRO A 216 -13.95 15.59 20.26
C PRO A 216 -14.92 16.07 21.35
N SER A 217 -14.76 17.32 21.82
CA SER A 217 -15.68 17.91 22.82
C SER A 217 -16.72 18.85 22.20
N SER A 218 -16.55 19.24 20.95
CA SER A 218 -17.40 20.20 20.25
C SER A 218 -17.24 20.05 18.75
N VAL A 219 -18.26 20.46 18.01
CA VAL A 219 -18.19 20.65 16.55
C VAL A 219 -17.12 21.69 16.20
N GLY A 220 -16.42 21.48 15.08
CA GLY A 220 -15.40 22.37 14.55
C GLY A 220 -14.20 21.63 13.95
N GLU A 221 -13.18 22.39 13.59
CA GLU A 221 -11.94 21.86 13.02
C GLU A 221 -10.85 21.78 14.10
N PHE A 222 -10.11 20.69 14.11
CA PHE A 222 -9.02 20.42 15.05
C PHE A 222 -7.76 19.97 14.31
N GLU A 223 -6.59 20.28 14.88
CA GLU A 223 -5.30 19.71 14.50
C GLU A 223 -4.74 18.98 15.72
N VAL A 224 -4.43 17.70 15.58
CA VAL A 224 -3.66 16.94 16.57
C VAL A 224 -2.23 16.85 16.06
N VAL A 225 -1.31 17.48 16.78
CA VAL A 225 0.10 17.57 16.44
C VAL A 225 0.88 16.62 17.34
N VAL A 226 1.53 15.63 16.74
CA VAL A 226 2.44 14.69 17.41
C VAL A 226 3.86 15.14 17.09
N LYS A 227 4.40 16.05 17.91
CA LYS A 227 5.67 16.75 17.63
C LYS A 227 6.85 15.79 17.43
N PRO A 228 7.04 14.73 18.23
CA PRO A 228 8.20 13.85 18.09
C PRO A 228 8.34 13.21 16.71
N ILE A 229 7.22 12.81 16.10
CA ILE A 229 7.20 12.21 14.75
C ILE A 229 6.92 13.23 13.64
N ASN A 230 6.87 14.53 13.97
CA ASN A 230 6.48 15.62 13.08
C ASN A 230 5.19 15.34 12.29
N ALA A 231 4.19 14.73 12.95
CA ALA A 231 2.91 14.41 12.32
C ALA A 231 1.83 15.40 12.76
N THR A 232 1.00 15.82 11.79
CA THR A 232 -0.17 16.66 12.05
C THR A 232 -1.40 16.04 11.41
N TYR A 233 -2.40 15.74 12.24
CA TYR A 233 -3.68 15.16 11.84
C TYR A 233 -4.75 16.25 11.91
N ARG A 234 -5.35 16.59 10.78
CA ARG A 234 -6.47 17.54 10.74
C ARG A 234 -7.78 16.77 10.83
N ILE A 235 -8.61 17.12 11.79
CA ILE A 235 -9.85 16.41 12.10
C ILE A 235 -11.00 17.41 12.02
N HIS A 236 -11.95 17.19 11.11
CA HIS A 236 -13.20 17.94 11.12
C HIS A 236 -14.22 17.19 11.96
N VAL A 237 -14.90 17.90 12.85
CA VAL A 237 -15.95 17.34 13.71
C VAL A 237 -17.24 18.03 13.32
N GLY A 238 -18.17 17.28 12.73
CA GLY A 238 -19.45 17.84 12.28
C GLY A 238 -20.60 17.65 13.26
N GLU A 239 -21.73 18.27 12.93
CA GLU A 239 -22.91 18.34 13.79
C GLU A 239 -23.74 17.04 13.76
N SER A 240 -23.92 16.48 12.57
CA SER A 240 -24.79 15.32 12.34
C SER A 240 -24.34 14.52 11.11
N GLN A 241 -24.72 13.25 11.08
CA GLN A 241 -24.47 12.36 9.94
C GLN A 241 -25.77 12.15 9.15
N VAL A 242 -25.71 12.35 7.83
CA VAL A 242 -26.82 12.18 6.89
C VAL A 242 -26.35 11.33 5.71
N ALA A 243 -26.96 10.16 5.52
CA ALA A 243 -26.69 9.26 4.39
C ALA A 243 -25.19 8.94 4.14
N GLY A 244 -24.40 8.78 5.22
CA GLY A 244 -22.96 8.50 5.13
C GLY A 244 -22.06 9.74 5.00
N PHE A 245 -22.65 10.93 4.92
CA PHE A 245 -21.93 12.21 4.96
C PHE A 245 -22.09 12.86 6.32
N VAL A 246 -21.13 13.69 6.71
CA VAL A 246 -21.23 14.51 7.92
C VAL A 246 -21.46 15.96 7.53
N LYS A 247 -22.43 16.58 8.19
CA LYS A 247 -22.74 18.00 8.04
C LYS A 247 -21.75 18.84 8.87
N ALA A 248 -20.81 19.48 8.19
CA ALA A 248 -19.80 20.34 8.80
C ALA A 248 -20.28 21.80 8.94
N ALA A 249 -21.13 22.24 8.02
CA ALA A 249 -21.76 23.56 8.02
C ALA A 249 -23.16 23.46 7.38
N PRO A 250 -24.02 24.50 7.47
CA PRO A 250 -25.38 24.46 6.92
C PRO A 250 -25.47 24.00 5.46
N SER A 251 -24.50 24.40 4.63
CA SER A 251 -24.43 24.09 3.19
C SER A 251 -23.25 23.21 2.79
N THR A 252 -22.55 22.57 3.73
CA THR A 252 -21.36 21.76 3.42
C THR A 252 -21.45 20.38 4.07
N LEU A 253 -21.40 19.36 3.24
CA LEU A 253 -21.28 17.95 3.61
C LEU A 253 -19.86 17.46 3.33
N LEU A 254 -19.32 16.68 4.26
CA LEU A 254 -18.04 15.98 4.12
C LEU A 254 -18.30 14.48 4.06
N LYS A 255 -17.57 13.75 3.21
CA LYS A 255 -17.58 12.28 3.22
C LYS A 255 -17.05 11.81 4.58
N ALA A 256 -17.82 10.96 5.27
CA ALA A 256 -17.38 10.43 6.56
C ALA A 256 -16.24 9.42 6.35
N ASP A 257 -15.11 9.63 7.03
CA ASP A 257 -14.03 8.65 7.11
C ASP A 257 -14.30 7.68 8.28
N PRO A 258 -13.79 6.43 8.21
CA PRO A 258 -13.86 5.52 9.35
C PRO A 258 -13.05 6.08 10.53
N THR A 259 -13.74 6.41 11.64
CA THR A 259 -13.08 6.94 12.85
C THR A 259 -12.48 5.85 13.74
N ALA A 260 -12.80 4.59 13.44
CA ALA A 260 -12.34 3.41 14.15
C ALA A 260 -11.89 2.34 13.12
N PRO A 261 -10.79 2.58 12.40
CA PRO A 261 -10.25 1.62 11.44
C PRO A 261 -9.67 0.39 12.15
N VAL A 262 -9.47 -0.69 11.39
CA VAL A 262 -8.89 -1.93 11.90
C VAL A 262 -7.44 -1.72 12.36
N VAL A 263 -7.09 -2.29 13.52
CA VAL A 263 -5.74 -2.19 14.10
C VAL A 263 -5.29 -3.52 14.70
N VAL A 264 -4.01 -3.87 14.51
CA VAL A 264 -3.33 -4.99 15.17
C VAL A 264 -2.95 -4.60 16.59
N ARG A 265 -3.78 -4.98 17.57
CA ARG A 265 -3.55 -4.69 18.99
C ARG A 265 -2.32 -5.40 19.52
N ASN A 266 -2.20 -6.70 19.26
CA ASN A 266 -1.06 -7.47 19.73
C ASN A 266 -0.87 -8.79 18.96
N LEU A 267 0.34 -9.32 19.05
CA LEU A 267 0.75 -10.62 18.51
C LEU A 267 1.37 -11.45 19.63
N HIS A 268 1.00 -12.73 19.70
CA HIS A 268 1.64 -13.69 20.61
C HIS A 268 1.96 -14.97 19.85
N ILE A 269 3.22 -15.38 19.87
CA ILE A 269 3.68 -16.62 19.23
C ILE A 269 4.18 -17.56 20.32
N VAL A 270 3.53 -18.71 20.46
CA VAL A 270 3.90 -19.76 21.42
C VAL A 270 3.78 -21.10 20.72
N ASP A 271 4.84 -21.92 20.73
CA ASP A 271 4.83 -23.29 20.20
C ASP A 271 4.17 -23.44 18.82
N HIS A 272 4.63 -22.63 17.85
CA HIS A 272 4.07 -22.59 16.48
C HIS A 272 2.60 -22.19 16.39
N GLN A 273 2.02 -21.61 17.44
CA GLN A 273 0.70 -21.00 17.41
C GLN A 273 0.84 -19.47 17.46
N LEU A 274 0.40 -18.81 16.38
CA LEU A 274 0.31 -17.36 16.32
C LEU A 274 -1.10 -16.93 16.72
N LYS A 275 -1.22 -16.25 17.87
CA LYS A 275 -2.43 -15.57 18.30
C LYS A 275 -2.39 -14.12 17.85
N ILE A 276 -3.39 -13.73 17.07
CA ILE A 276 -3.57 -12.38 16.53
C ILE A 276 -4.74 -11.73 17.25
N PHE A 277 -4.52 -10.51 17.74
CA PHE A 277 -5.55 -9.71 18.38
C PHE A 277 -5.76 -8.42 17.57
N GLY A 278 -6.88 -8.35 16.86
CA GLY A 278 -7.35 -7.17 16.15
C GLY A 278 -8.36 -6.37 16.98
N VAL A 279 -8.47 -5.08 16.67
CA VAL A 279 -9.52 -4.19 17.20
C VAL A 279 -10.22 -3.51 16.02
N ASN A 280 -11.49 -3.18 16.21
CA ASN A 280 -12.38 -2.64 15.17
C ASN A 280 -12.51 -3.55 13.93
N THR A 281 -12.49 -4.86 14.15
CA THR A 281 -12.63 -5.85 13.10
C THR A 281 -14.08 -5.98 12.67
N THR A 282 -14.34 -6.02 11.36
CA THR A 282 -15.64 -6.38 10.79
C THR A 282 -15.68 -7.86 10.35
N PRO A 283 -16.85 -8.42 10.01
CA PRO A 283 -16.94 -9.76 9.41
C PRO A 283 -16.13 -9.93 8.10
N ASN A 284 -15.75 -8.82 7.45
CA ASN A 284 -14.97 -8.80 6.23
C ASN A 284 -13.46 -8.72 6.50
N THR A 285 -13.02 -8.36 7.71
CA THR A 285 -11.60 -8.31 8.04
C THR A 285 -10.92 -9.65 7.77
N ARG A 286 -9.77 -9.60 7.09
CA ARG A 286 -8.89 -10.75 6.86
C ARG A 286 -7.49 -10.45 7.39
N ALA A 287 -6.87 -11.45 8.00
CA ALA A 287 -5.45 -11.42 8.33
C ALA A 287 -4.63 -12.09 7.23
N GLN A 288 -3.45 -11.52 6.97
CA GLN A 288 -2.37 -12.12 6.21
C GLN A 288 -1.14 -12.23 7.12
N VAL A 289 -0.49 -13.39 7.12
CA VAL A 289 0.73 -13.66 7.88
C VAL A 289 1.83 -13.97 6.88
N ILE A 290 2.91 -13.21 6.91
CA ILE A 290 4.10 -13.39 6.07
C ILE A 290 5.25 -13.76 7.00
N LEU A 291 5.84 -14.91 6.75
CA LEU A 291 7.02 -15.41 7.44
C LEU A 291 8.22 -15.23 6.51
N ARG A 292 9.10 -14.27 6.81
CA ARG A 292 10.30 -13.98 6.01
C ARG A 292 11.57 -14.10 6.83
N ARG A 293 12.71 -14.28 6.17
CA ARG A 293 14.01 -14.38 6.86
C ARG A 293 14.63 -13.02 7.14
N PHE A 294 14.62 -12.10 6.19
CA PHE A 294 15.27 -10.80 6.34
C PHE A 294 14.26 -9.66 6.37
N VAL A 295 14.65 -8.53 6.94
CA VAL A 295 13.89 -7.29 6.84
C VAL A 295 13.91 -6.84 5.38
N SER A 296 12.73 -6.57 4.83
CA SER A 296 12.60 -6.06 3.46
C SER A 296 13.08 -4.61 3.38
N HIS A 297 13.62 -4.23 2.21
CA HIS A 297 13.91 -2.84 1.89
C HIS A 297 12.63 -2.00 1.79
N GLU A 298 11.50 -2.64 1.45
CA GLU A 298 10.20 -2.01 1.33
C GLU A 298 9.21 -2.50 2.42
N PRO A 299 8.52 -1.59 3.13
CA PRO A 299 7.45 -1.95 4.06
C PRO A 299 6.29 -2.67 3.36
N VAL A 300 5.78 -3.74 3.98
CA VAL A 300 4.66 -4.53 3.44
C VAL A 300 3.40 -3.68 3.23
N THR A 301 3.15 -2.70 4.09
CA THR A 301 2.02 -1.76 3.95
C THR A 301 2.06 -1.00 2.65
N ASN A 302 3.24 -0.60 2.16
CA ASN A 302 3.36 0.13 0.91
C ASN A 302 2.95 -0.74 -0.27
N VAL A 303 3.47 -1.97 -0.30
CA VAL A 303 3.14 -2.98 -1.32
C VAL A 303 1.65 -3.30 -1.31
N LEU A 304 1.05 -3.49 -0.13
CA LEU A 304 -0.38 -3.76 -0.02
C LEU A 304 -1.26 -2.56 -0.39
N ASN A 305 -0.73 -1.33 -0.31
CA ASN A 305 -1.43 -0.10 -0.70
C ASN A 305 -1.28 0.22 -2.19
N GLU A 306 -0.42 -0.47 -2.92
CA GLU A 306 -0.23 -0.22 -4.35
C GLU A 306 -1.57 -0.39 -5.09
N GLY A 307 -1.98 0.67 -5.81
CA GLY A 307 -3.25 0.67 -6.55
C GLY A 307 -4.50 0.90 -5.70
N MET A 308 -4.37 1.09 -4.38
CA MET A 308 -5.48 1.42 -3.46
C MET A 308 -5.73 2.93 -3.32
N HIS A 309 -5.16 3.74 -4.20
CA HIS A 309 -5.35 5.19 -4.18
C HIS A 309 -6.78 5.57 -4.57
N ASP A 310 -7.47 6.26 -3.65
CA ASP A 310 -8.71 6.97 -3.96
C ASP A 310 -8.35 8.17 -4.86
N GLU A 311 -8.44 7.99 -6.19
CA GLU A 311 -8.21 9.06 -7.17
C GLU A 311 -9.10 10.31 -6.92
N ASN A 312 -10.15 10.15 -6.09
CA ASN A 312 -11.08 11.18 -5.70
C ASN A 312 -10.90 11.63 -4.23
N ALA A 313 -9.73 11.44 -3.62
CA ALA A 313 -9.46 11.90 -2.25
C ALA A 313 -9.77 13.39 -2.02
N ASP A 314 -9.68 14.22 -3.07
CA ASP A 314 -10.03 15.64 -3.06
C ASP A 314 -11.55 15.92 -3.20
N LEU A 315 -12.33 14.99 -3.75
CA LEU A 315 -13.80 15.10 -3.91
C LEU A 315 -14.57 14.66 -2.66
N ARG A 316 -14.09 15.04 -1.48
CA ARG A 316 -14.71 14.68 -0.19
C ARG A 316 -15.59 15.77 0.40
N ARG A 317 -15.59 16.97 -0.21
CA ARG A 317 -16.44 18.10 0.19
C ARG A 317 -17.53 18.33 -0.86
N PHE A 318 -18.77 18.37 -0.41
CA PHE A 318 -19.95 18.62 -1.23
C PHE A 318 -20.67 19.84 -0.68
N ASP A 319 -20.82 20.86 -1.51
CA ASP A 319 -21.71 21.97 -1.16
C ASP A 319 -23.14 21.57 -1.53
N VAL A 320 -24.04 21.67 -0.55
CA VAL A 320 -25.45 21.37 -0.72
C VAL A 320 -26.19 22.67 -0.91
N ASP A 321 -26.75 22.85 -2.09
CA ASP A 321 -27.76 23.86 -2.32
C ASP A 321 -29.06 23.39 -1.65
N THR A 322 -29.46 24.06 -0.58
CA THR A 322 -30.79 23.85 -0.01
C THR A 322 -31.83 24.26 -1.05
N PRO A 323 -32.77 23.39 -1.42
CA PRO A 323 -33.81 23.75 -2.37
C PRO A 323 -34.59 24.94 -1.82
N THR A 324 -34.57 26.07 -2.54
CA THR A 324 -35.34 27.25 -2.18
C THR A 324 -36.81 26.95 -2.42
N SER A 325 -37.54 26.64 -1.35
CA SER A 325 -38.99 26.57 -1.39
C SER A 325 -39.53 27.98 -1.19
N GLU A 326 -40.03 28.60 -2.25
CA GLU A 326 -40.79 29.84 -2.11
C GLU A 326 -42.18 29.51 -1.57
N TYR A 327 -42.50 30.08 -0.42
CA TYR A 327 -43.85 30.06 0.12
C TYR A 327 -44.68 31.09 -0.63
N PHE A 328 -45.64 30.62 -1.43
CA PHE A 328 -46.63 31.47 -2.07
C PHE A 328 -47.89 31.48 -1.20
N GLU A 329 -48.20 32.64 -0.62
CA GLU A 329 -49.40 32.85 0.21
C GLU A 329 -50.69 32.60 -0.60
N SER A 330 -50.65 32.74 -1.92
CA SER A 330 -51.77 32.48 -2.81
C SER A 330 -51.34 31.79 -4.10
N LYS A 331 -51.14 30.46 -4.04
CA LYS A 331 -51.46 29.68 -5.23
C LYS A 331 -52.97 29.77 -5.41
N ARG A 332 -53.42 30.45 -6.47
CA ARG A 332 -54.79 30.29 -6.95
C ARG A 332 -54.94 28.82 -7.34
N ILE A 333 -55.38 28.00 -6.39
CA ILE A 333 -55.77 26.63 -6.64
C ILE A 333 -56.81 26.69 -7.75
N GLY A 334 -56.67 25.82 -8.76
CA GLY A 334 -57.62 25.82 -9.88
C GLY A 334 -59.05 25.72 -9.36
N ASP A 335 -59.99 26.38 -10.01
CA ASP A 335 -61.37 26.49 -9.52
C ASP A 335 -62.00 25.11 -9.24
N GLU A 336 -61.60 24.07 -9.98
CA GLU A 336 -61.99 22.68 -9.73
C GLU A 336 -61.46 22.13 -8.39
N TYR A 337 -60.21 22.44 -8.06
CA TYR A 337 -59.59 22.00 -6.82
C TYR A 337 -60.12 22.79 -5.62
N ALA A 338 -60.33 24.10 -5.79
CA ALA A 338 -61.05 24.93 -4.83
C ALA A 338 -62.44 24.36 -4.55
N TYR A 339 -63.20 24.06 -5.61
CA TYR A 339 -64.52 23.47 -5.52
C TYR A 339 -64.51 22.12 -4.79
N ILE A 340 -63.55 21.24 -5.06
CA ILE A 340 -63.44 19.95 -4.36
C ILE A 340 -63.16 20.15 -2.86
N LEU A 341 -62.24 21.05 -2.51
CA LEU A 341 -61.88 21.33 -1.12
C LEU A 341 -63.04 21.98 -0.36
N GLU A 342 -63.69 22.99 -0.96
CA GLU A 342 -64.88 23.64 -0.39
C GLU A 342 -66.05 22.67 -0.26
N ARG A 343 -66.31 21.84 -1.28
CA ARG A 343 -67.37 20.83 -1.22
C ARG A 343 -67.10 19.78 -0.14
N ARG A 344 -65.84 19.40 0.08
CA ARG A 344 -65.45 18.52 1.20
C ARG A 344 -65.61 19.21 2.54
N ALA A 345 -65.10 20.44 2.70
CA ALA A 345 -65.24 21.20 3.93
C ALA A 345 -66.71 21.43 4.30
N PHE A 346 -67.54 21.77 3.31
CA PHE A 346 -68.98 21.94 3.47
C PHE A 346 -69.69 20.63 3.85
N ALA A 347 -69.28 19.48 3.28
CA ALA A 347 -69.81 18.16 3.65
C ALA A 347 -69.50 17.79 5.10
N VAL A 348 -68.30 18.14 5.57
CA VAL A 348 -67.89 17.91 6.96
C VAL A 348 -68.66 18.82 7.92
N GLN A 349 -68.86 20.08 7.55
CA GLN A 349 -69.61 21.05 8.38
C GLN A 349 -71.12 20.80 8.37
N HIS A 350 -71.67 20.22 7.29
CA HIS A 350 -73.11 19.97 7.15
C HIS A 350 -73.38 18.51 6.72
N PRO A 351 -73.19 17.53 7.62
CA PRO A 351 -73.27 16.10 7.29
C PRO A 351 -74.64 15.64 6.78
N SER A 352 -75.72 16.35 7.14
CA SER A 352 -77.10 16.06 6.76
C SER A 352 -77.57 16.82 5.51
N SER A 353 -76.70 17.61 4.88
CA SER A 353 -77.05 18.41 3.71
C SER A 353 -77.25 17.55 2.45
N LYS A 354 -78.46 17.58 1.87
CA LYS A 354 -78.78 16.88 0.61
C LYS A 354 -78.06 17.45 -0.63
N LEU A 355 -77.31 18.55 -0.50
CA LEU A 355 -76.54 19.17 -1.58
C LEU A 355 -75.38 18.31 -2.11
N HIS A 356 -74.98 17.26 -1.37
CA HIS A 356 -73.87 16.39 -1.76
C HIS A 356 -74.23 15.29 -2.76
N GLN A 357 -75.52 15.02 -3.01
CA GLN A 357 -75.99 13.95 -3.89
C GLN A 357 -76.31 14.46 -5.31
N GLY A 358 -75.35 14.30 -6.22
CA GLY A 358 -75.64 14.13 -7.66
C GLY A 358 -76.18 15.32 -8.46
N ASN A 359 -76.05 15.19 -9.78
CA ASN A 359 -76.36 16.16 -10.82
C ASN A 359 -77.73 16.86 -10.63
N ARG A 360 -77.75 18.19 -10.53
CA ARG A 360 -78.99 19.00 -10.38
C ARG A 360 -79.58 19.43 -11.73
N LEU A 361 -79.17 18.82 -12.84
CA LEU A 361 -79.87 19.03 -14.11
C LEU A 361 -81.26 18.44 -13.99
N THR A 362 -82.28 19.27 -14.19
CA THR A 362 -83.67 18.84 -14.32
C THR A 362 -83.76 17.81 -15.44
N LEU A 363 -84.47 16.69 -15.20
CA LEU A 363 -84.75 15.68 -16.22
C LEU A 363 -85.32 16.39 -17.48
N PRO A 364 -84.79 16.12 -18.68
CA PRO A 364 -85.32 16.73 -19.89
C PRO A 364 -86.76 16.25 -20.10
N SER A 365 -87.72 17.18 -20.06
CA SER A 365 -89.11 16.90 -20.43
C SER A 365 -89.24 16.90 -21.95
N LEU A 366 -89.95 15.91 -22.50
CA LEU A 366 -90.14 15.66 -23.94
C LEU A 366 -90.87 16.78 -24.71
N LEU A 367 -91.31 17.84 -24.03
CA LEU A 367 -91.90 19.03 -24.65
C LEU A 367 -90.88 20.16 -24.60
N LEU A 368 -90.28 20.42 -25.77
CA LEU A 368 -89.47 21.59 -26.06
C LEU A 368 -90.29 22.85 -25.75
N ASN A 369 -90.01 23.50 -24.63
CA ASN A 369 -90.54 24.83 -24.38
C ASN A 369 -89.93 25.80 -25.40
N PRO A 370 -90.76 26.49 -26.20
CA PRO A 370 -90.29 27.40 -27.24
C PRO A 370 -89.54 28.58 -26.61
N PHE A 371 -88.33 28.76 -27.11
CA PHE A 371 -87.35 29.84 -26.92
C PHE A 371 -87.87 31.10 -26.17
N LYS A 372 -87.63 31.15 -24.86
CA LYS A 372 -87.50 32.45 -24.18
C LYS A 372 -86.05 32.89 -24.30
N VAL A 373 -85.81 33.83 -25.21
CA VAL A 373 -84.59 34.64 -25.21
C VAL A 373 -84.62 35.44 -23.92
N LYS A 374 -83.94 34.94 -22.88
CA LYS A 374 -83.47 35.79 -21.80
C LYS A 374 -82.17 36.39 -22.28
N GLU A 375 -82.08 37.71 -22.23
CA GLU A 375 -80.80 38.39 -22.36
C GLU A 375 -79.85 37.83 -21.31
N THR A 376 -78.78 37.18 -21.77
CA THR A 376 -77.62 36.89 -20.95
C THR A 376 -76.98 38.23 -20.66
N SER A 377 -77.27 38.82 -19.49
CA SER A 377 -76.36 39.80 -18.93
C SER A 377 -75.07 39.04 -18.68
N GLY A 378 -74.12 39.14 -19.61
CA GLY A 378 -72.75 38.76 -19.34
C GLY A 378 -72.33 39.61 -18.15
N SER A 379 -72.41 39.06 -16.95
CA SER A 379 -71.54 39.53 -15.88
C SER A 379 -70.18 39.40 -16.51
N THR A 380 -69.57 40.55 -16.80
CA THR A 380 -68.19 40.67 -17.22
C THR A 380 -67.45 39.74 -16.28
N LEU A 381 -67.09 38.55 -16.78
CA LEU A 381 -66.03 37.76 -16.18
C LEU A 381 -64.91 38.77 -16.16
N ALA A 382 -64.67 39.33 -14.98
CA ALA A 382 -63.64 40.32 -14.77
C ALA A 382 -62.46 39.78 -15.53
N ASP A 383 -62.04 40.55 -16.54
CA ASP A 383 -61.01 40.17 -17.49
C ASP A 383 -60.05 39.27 -16.76
N ALA A 384 -59.82 38.07 -17.28
CA ALA A 384 -58.66 37.30 -16.90
C ALA A 384 -57.48 38.22 -17.21
N LYS A 385 -57.16 39.07 -16.24
CA LYS A 385 -55.97 39.89 -16.19
C LYS A 385 -54.90 38.85 -16.28
N GLN A 386 -54.43 38.72 -17.51
CA GLN A 386 -53.05 38.52 -17.87
C GLN A 386 -52.38 37.72 -16.78
N GLY A 387 -52.39 36.39 -16.95
CA GLY A 387 -51.76 35.46 -16.02
C GLY A 387 -50.48 36.12 -15.54
N GLU A 388 -50.47 36.47 -14.25
CA GLU A 388 -49.41 37.28 -13.68
C GLU A 388 -48.14 36.56 -14.08
N GLU A 389 -47.37 37.20 -14.97
CA GLU A 389 -46.08 36.70 -15.39
C GLU A 389 -45.36 36.41 -14.09
N TYR A 390 -45.10 35.13 -13.83
CA TYR A 390 -44.43 34.68 -12.61
C TYR A 390 -43.28 35.63 -12.41
N GLY A 391 -43.37 36.48 -11.38
CA GLY A 391 -42.40 37.52 -11.14
C GLY A 391 -41.07 36.81 -11.22
N LYS A 392 -40.24 37.17 -12.21
CA LYS A 392 -38.89 36.64 -12.37
C LYS A 392 -38.36 36.59 -10.95
N SER A 393 -38.11 35.35 -10.48
CA SER A 393 -37.46 35.09 -9.19
C SER A 393 -36.49 36.23 -8.99
N ARG A 394 -36.66 37.03 -7.92
CA ARG A 394 -35.71 38.08 -7.59
C ARG A 394 -34.39 37.34 -7.46
N GLY A 395 -33.66 37.29 -8.56
CA GLY A 395 -32.31 36.82 -8.67
C GLY A 395 -31.58 37.84 -7.87
N ASP A 396 -31.46 37.55 -6.58
CA ASP A 396 -30.50 38.20 -5.74
C ASP A 396 -29.19 38.19 -6.51
N ASP A 397 -28.58 39.35 -6.57
CA ASP A 397 -27.39 39.73 -7.33
C ASP A 397 -26.24 38.77 -7.02
N ARG A 398 -26.29 37.56 -7.55
CA ARG A 398 -25.20 36.61 -7.56
C ARG A 398 -24.61 36.71 -8.93
N SER A 399 -23.67 37.64 -9.02
CA SER A 399 -22.50 37.57 -9.88
C SER A 399 -22.48 36.29 -10.70
N MET A 400 -22.78 36.43 -11.99
CA MET A 400 -22.42 35.45 -13.01
C MET A 400 -21.09 34.82 -12.61
N PRO A 401 -20.98 33.49 -12.45
CA PRO A 401 -19.66 32.88 -12.38
C PRO A 401 -19.01 33.26 -13.71
N LYS A 402 -18.04 34.18 -13.67
CA LYS A 402 -17.13 34.36 -14.78
C LYS A 402 -16.64 32.95 -15.07
N LYS A 403 -17.03 32.41 -16.23
CA LYS A 403 -16.30 31.34 -16.89
C LYS A 403 -14.88 31.90 -17.02
N SER A 404 -14.07 31.69 -15.99
CA SER A 404 -12.64 31.73 -16.18
C SER A 404 -12.41 30.62 -17.18
N LYS A 405 -12.13 31.02 -18.43
CA LYS A 405 -11.28 30.22 -19.30
C LYS A 405 -9.99 30.04 -18.50
N ARG A 406 -9.96 29.06 -17.59
CA ARG A 406 -8.70 28.41 -17.28
C ARG A 406 -8.31 27.79 -18.59
N MET A 407 -7.40 28.46 -19.30
CA MET A 407 -6.56 27.79 -20.27
C MET A 407 -6.14 26.50 -19.60
N GLY A 408 -6.64 25.38 -20.12
CA GLY A 408 -6.04 24.10 -19.85
C GLY A 408 -4.64 24.21 -20.43
N ASP A 409 -3.69 24.60 -19.58
CA ASP A 409 -2.33 24.15 -19.77
C ASP A 409 -2.42 22.63 -19.58
N ARG A 410 -2.63 21.95 -20.70
CA ARG A 410 -2.34 20.53 -20.82
C ARG A 410 -0.83 20.45 -20.69
N GLN A 411 -0.33 20.55 -19.46
CA GLN A 411 0.81 19.76 -19.06
C GLN A 411 0.38 18.32 -19.30
N ARG A 412 0.71 17.83 -20.49
CA ARG A 412 0.92 16.42 -20.74
C ARG A 412 1.81 15.98 -19.61
N SER A 413 1.23 15.28 -18.63
CA SER A 413 1.97 14.35 -17.81
C SER A 413 2.54 13.34 -18.80
N SER A 414 3.74 13.65 -19.30
CA SER A 414 4.62 12.64 -19.81
C SER A 414 5.02 11.82 -18.59
N THR A 415 4.14 10.92 -18.14
CA THR A 415 4.56 9.59 -17.70
C THR A 415 5.09 8.86 -18.94
N ARG A 416 6.15 9.43 -19.54
CA ARG A 416 7.22 8.60 -20.05
C ARG A 416 7.69 7.88 -18.80
N GLY A 417 7.45 6.57 -18.76
CA GLY A 417 8.19 5.67 -17.90
C GLY A 417 9.67 5.91 -18.14
N GLY A 418 10.21 6.89 -17.42
CA GLY A 418 11.61 6.92 -17.08
C GLY A 418 11.79 5.64 -16.31
N HIS A 419 12.34 4.64 -16.98
CA HIS A 419 12.99 3.55 -16.30
C HIS A 419 13.92 4.23 -15.31
N SER A 420 13.55 4.18 -14.03
CA SER A 420 14.45 4.58 -12.96
C SER A 420 15.72 3.80 -13.24
N THR A 421 16.79 4.54 -13.53
CA THR A 421 18.13 4.00 -13.56
C THR A 421 18.37 3.39 -12.18
N SER A 422 18.44 2.06 -12.16
CA SER A 422 18.70 1.17 -11.03
C SER A 422 17.91 1.47 -9.75
N SER A 423 16.70 0.90 -9.63
CA SER A 423 16.36 0.35 -8.31
C SER A 423 17.45 -0.65 -7.94
N PRO A 424 18.04 -0.58 -6.73
CA PRO A 424 18.98 -1.60 -6.29
C PRO A 424 18.29 -2.95 -6.45
N VAL A 425 18.90 -3.86 -7.20
CA VAL A 425 18.38 -5.23 -7.30
C VAL A 425 18.38 -5.76 -5.87
N PRO A 426 17.24 -6.21 -5.33
CA PRO A 426 17.19 -6.68 -3.95
C PRO A 426 18.18 -7.85 -3.77
N PRO A 427 18.90 -7.91 -2.63
CA PRO A 427 19.80 -9.01 -2.34
C PRO A 427 19.13 -10.37 -2.53
N ASN A 428 19.84 -11.31 -3.17
CA ASN A 428 19.33 -12.64 -3.41
C ASN A 428 19.17 -13.45 -2.12
N THR A 429 18.14 -14.30 -2.07
CA THR A 429 17.84 -15.18 -0.94
C THR A 429 17.66 -16.65 -1.35
N LEU A 430 18.07 -17.03 -2.57
CA LEU A 430 17.97 -18.40 -3.10
C LEU A 430 18.78 -19.45 -2.31
N PHE A 431 19.74 -19.01 -1.49
CA PHE A 431 20.54 -19.87 -0.62
C PHE A 431 19.78 -20.40 0.60
N LEU A 432 18.58 -19.89 0.88
CA LEU A 432 17.78 -20.35 2.02
C LEU A 432 17.22 -21.74 1.77
N GLU A 433 17.27 -22.62 2.78
CA GLU A 433 16.68 -23.97 2.66
C GLU A 433 15.15 -23.90 2.52
N ALA A 434 14.52 -23.02 3.30
CA ALA A 434 13.09 -22.80 3.31
C ALA A 434 12.77 -21.40 2.79
N PRO A 435 11.91 -21.26 1.76
CA PRO A 435 11.47 -19.96 1.28
C PRO A 435 10.58 -19.25 2.31
N SER A 436 10.32 -17.97 2.07
CA SER A 436 9.29 -17.23 2.80
C SER A 436 7.92 -17.90 2.61
N CYS A 437 7.10 -17.91 3.67
CA CYS A 437 5.77 -18.53 3.67
C CYS A 437 4.71 -17.45 3.88
N ILE A 438 3.56 -17.60 3.20
CA ILE A 438 2.42 -16.69 3.33
C ILE A 438 1.19 -17.52 3.69
N LEU A 439 0.51 -17.12 4.77
CA LEU A 439 -0.80 -17.61 5.14
C LEU A 439 -1.79 -16.45 4.94
N SER A 440 -2.76 -16.60 4.04
CA SER A 440 -3.65 -15.51 3.64
C SER A 440 -5.13 -15.83 3.92
N ASN A 441 -5.98 -14.81 3.81
CA ASN A 441 -7.44 -14.92 3.93
C ASN A 441 -7.90 -15.52 5.27
N ILE A 442 -7.15 -15.27 6.34
CA ILE A 442 -7.46 -15.78 7.67
C ILE A 442 -8.59 -14.94 8.26
N ARG A 443 -9.66 -15.59 8.73
CA ARG A 443 -10.81 -14.89 9.33
C ARG A 443 -10.62 -14.75 10.83
N LEU A 444 -10.96 -13.57 11.34
CA LEU A 444 -11.01 -13.32 12.77
C LEU A 444 -12.38 -13.73 13.31
N ASN A 445 -12.44 -14.12 14.58
CA ASN A 445 -13.71 -14.38 15.26
C ASN A 445 -14.46 -13.07 15.57
N SER A 446 -15.65 -13.18 16.17
CA SER A 446 -16.48 -12.02 16.54
C SER A 446 -15.85 -11.08 17.56
N LEU A 447 -14.79 -11.52 18.27
CA LEU A 447 -14.02 -10.73 19.22
C LEU A 447 -12.79 -10.08 18.58
N GLY A 448 -12.54 -10.30 17.29
CA GLY A 448 -11.34 -9.83 16.60
C GLY A 448 -10.10 -10.66 16.91
N GLU A 449 -10.27 -11.93 17.29
CA GLU A 449 -9.15 -12.82 17.65
C GLU A 449 -9.08 -14.03 16.72
N VAL A 450 -7.87 -14.51 16.46
CA VAL A 450 -7.65 -15.77 15.75
C VAL A 450 -6.35 -16.43 16.21
N THR A 451 -6.37 -17.76 16.27
CA THR A 451 -5.15 -18.57 16.46
C THR A 451 -4.83 -19.28 15.15
N VAL A 452 -3.61 -19.09 14.68
CA VAL A 452 -3.11 -19.61 13.40
C VAL A 452 -2.01 -20.61 13.69
N ALA A 453 -2.19 -21.85 13.24
CA ALA A 453 -1.15 -22.85 13.28
C ALA A 453 -0.08 -22.51 12.24
N LEU A 454 1.12 -22.23 12.69
CA LEU A 454 2.29 -22.04 11.84
C LEU A 454 2.86 -23.41 11.45
N PRO A 455 3.47 -23.57 10.26
CA PRO A 455 4.04 -24.84 9.84
C PRO A 455 5.03 -25.39 10.88
N SER A 456 4.95 -26.69 11.17
CA SER A 456 5.85 -27.38 12.10
C SER A 456 7.28 -27.50 11.56
N THR A 457 7.45 -27.35 10.24
CA THR A 457 8.75 -27.38 9.55
C THR A 457 9.57 -26.11 9.72
N LEU A 458 9.01 -25.05 10.33
CA LEU A 458 9.75 -23.81 10.56
C LEU A 458 10.91 -24.04 11.54
N THR A 459 12.10 -23.64 11.11
CA THR A 459 13.33 -23.74 11.91
C THR A 459 14.20 -22.49 11.75
N GLY A 460 14.87 -22.08 12.82
CA GLY A 460 15.66 -20.86 12.87
C GLY A 460 14.81 -19.59 13.01
N SER A 461 15.43 -18.44 12.74
CA SER A 461 14.79 -17.14 12.94
C SER A 461 13.91 -16.70 11.76
N TYR A 462 12.75 -16.11 12.07
CA TYR A 462 11.82 -15.47 11.13
C TYR A 462 11.37 -14.11 11.64
N ASP A 463 11.15 -13.18 10.71
CA ASP A 463 10.34 -11.98 10.92
C ASP A 463 8.90 -12.31 10.50
N VAL A 464 8.00 -12.32 11.47
CA VAL A 464 6.57 -12.57 11.29
C VAL A 464 5.87 -11.23 11.09
N VAL A 465 5.39 -10.99 9.89
CA VAL A 465 4.59 -9.82 9.55
C VAL A 465 3.13 -10.23 9.52
N VAL A 466 2.30 -9.52 10.29
CA VAL A 466 0.85 -9.71 10.31
C VAL A 466 0.18 -8.43 9.82
N SER A 467 -0.64 -8.56 8.78
CA SER A 467 -1.44 -7.47 8.22
C SER A 467 -2.91 -7.78 8.39
N LEU A 468 -3.68 -6.85 8.96
CA LEU A 468 -5.13 -6.88 8.96
C LEU A 468 -5.63 -5.99 7.82
N VAL A 469 -6.49 -6.54 6.98
CA VAL A 469 -7.06 -5.88 5.81
C VAL A 469 -8.58 -5.86 5.96
N ASP A 470 -9.16 -4.67 5.95
CA ASP A 470 -10.60 -4.44 5.95
C ASP A 470 -10.99 -3.39 4.91
N GLY A 471 -11.38 -3.85 3.72
CA GLY A 471 -11.65 -2.96 2.60
C GLY A 471 -10.39 -2.21 2.17
N GLN A 472 -10.33 -0.91 2.46
CA GLN A 472 -9.17 -0.04 2.18
C GLN A 472 -8.28 0.20 3.40
N ASP A 473 -8.73 -0.22 4.59
CA ASP A 473 -8.01 -0.03 5.84
C ASP A 473 -7.07 -1.21 6.07
N ILE A 474 -5.78 -0.92 6.16
CA ILE A 474 -4.71 -1.89 6.36
C ILE A 474 -3.83 -1.41 7.50
N ASP A 475 -3.70 -2.26 8.52
CA ASP A 475 -2.70 -2.09 9.57
C ASP A 475 -1.79 -3.32 9.62
N SER A 476 -0.50 -3.10 9.87
CA SER A 476 0.49 -4.17 9.88
C SER A 476 1.44 -4.05 11.05
N ARG A 477 1.77 -5.19 11.64
CA ARG A 477 2.71 -5.29 12.76
C ARG A 477 3.66 -6.46 12.55
N GLN A 478 4.90 -6.29 13.00
CA GLN A 478 5.98 -7.24 12.78
C GLN A 478 6.63 -7.64 14.09
N GLN A 479 6.98 -8.93 14.22
CA GLN A 479 7.66 -9.50 15.37
C GLN A 479 8.63 -10.62 14.94
N SER A 480 9.85 -10.61 15.47
CA SER A 480 10.85 -11.65 15.26
C SER A 480 10.65 -12.83 16.23
N VAL A 481 10.86 -14.04 15.73
CA VAL A 481 10.75 -15.28 16.49
C VAL A 481 11.80 -16.28 16.04
N VAL A 482 12.27 -17.14 16.94
CA VAL A 482 13.17 -18.26 16.64
C VAL A 482 12.44 -19.56 16.90
N PHE A 483 12.28 -20.38 15.86
CA PHE A 483 11.72 -21.73 15.97
C PHE A 483 12.86 -22.75 16.12
N HIS A 484 12.70 -23.70 17.04
CA HIS A 484 13.69 -24.77 17.29
C HIS A 484 15.13 -24.24 17.41
N PRO A 485 15.43 -23.39 18.41
CA PRO A 485 16.76 -22.80 18.56
C PRO A 485 17.81 -23.90 18.72
N ARG A 486 18.87 -23.83 17.90
CA ARG A 486 19.98 -24.79 17.97
C ARG A 486 20.94 -24.36 19.10
N PRO A 487 21.25 -25.24 20.07
CA PRO A 487 22.22 -24.93 21.12
C PRO A 487 23.57 -24.50 20.53
N GLY A 488 24.11 -23.37 20.99
CA GLY A 488 25.40 -22.83 20.53
C GLY A 488 25.36 -22.08 19.19
N ALA A 489 24.25 -22.07 18.46
CA ALA A 489 24.09 -21.27 17.25
C ALA A 489 23.63 -19.84 17.60
N PRO A 490 24.03 -18.81 16.82
CA PRO A 490 23.48 -17.47 16.95
C PRO A 490 21.96 -17.45 16.77
N ALA A 491 21.26 -16.55 17.47
CA ALA A 491 19.79 -16.49 17.41
C ALA A 491 19.24 -16.10 16.03
N TRP A 492 20.04 -15.46 15.17
CA TRP A 492 19.68 -15.18 13.78
C TRP A 492 19.90 -16.36 12.83
N ALA A 493 20.55 -17.45 13.29
CA ALA A 493 20.93 -18.56 12.43
C ALA A 493 19.71 -19.15 11.70
N MET A 494 19.93 -19.50 10.44
CA MET A 494 18.90 -20.07 9.58
C MET A 494 19.47 -21.22 8.75
N PRO A 495 18.64 -22.22 8.45
CA PRO A 495 19.03 -23.32 7.56
C PRO A 495 19.32 -22.81 6.14
N LEU A 496 20.45 -23.24 5.59
CA LEU A 496 20.90 -22.94 4.23
C LEU A 496 20.69 -24.17 3.35
N LYS A 497 20.34 -23.93 2.09
CA LYS A 497 20.22 -24.97 1.08
C LYS A 497 21.59 -25.62 0.87
N SER A 498 21.65 -26.94 0.95
CA SER A 498 22.84 -27.67 0.53
C SER A 498 23.03 -27.49 -0.98
N THR A 499 24.08 -26.76 -1.35
CA THR A 499 24.51 -26.59 -2.75
C THR A 499 25.56 -27.62 -3.16
N ALA A 500 26.00 -28.48 -2.23
CA ALA A 500 26.85 -29.60 -2.56
C ALA A 500 26.13 -30.54 -3.55
N LEU A 501 26.85 -30.95 -4.59
CA LEU A 501 26.42 -32.05 -5.46
C LEU A 501 26.11 -33.27 -4.59
N SER A 502 24.96 -33.91 -4.83
CA SER A 502 24.64 -35.16 -4.12
C SER A 502 25.75 -36.17 -4.36
N ARG A 503 26.01 -37.05 -3.38
CA ARG A 503 27.04 -38.09 -3.51
C ARG A 503 26.84 -38.91 -4.80
N ASP A 504 25.60 -39.19 -5.15
CA ASP A 504 25.23 -39.95 -6.33
C ASP A 504 25.43 -39.15 -7.64
N ALA A 505 25.27 -37.82 -7.60
CA ALA A 505 25.57 -36.93 -8.73
C ALA A 505 27.07 -36.62 -8.87
N ALA A 506 27.82 -36.61 -7.76
CA ALA A 506 29.25 -36.34 -7.73
C ALA A 506 30.12 -37.58 -8.02
N LEU A 507 29.66 -38.77 -7.62
CA LEU A 507 30.42 -40.03 -7.69
C LEU A 507 29.77 -41.09 -8.59
N GLY A 508 28.60 -40.82 -9.17
CA GLY A 508 27.81 -41.81 -9.90
C GLY A 508 27.01 -42.74 -8.97
N VAL A 509 26.00 -43.41 -9.52
CA VAL A 509 25.10 -44.32 -8.80
C VAL A 509 25.76 -45.66 -8.45
N ASP A 510 26.81 -46.04 -9.19
CA ASP A 510 27.55 -47.29 -9.00
C ASP A 510 28.96 -47.05 -8.43
N LYS A 511 29.34 -47.86 -7.44
CA LYS A 511 30.66 -47.81 -6.76
C LYS A 511 31.85 -47.93 -7.72
N ASP A 512 31.65 -48.50 -8.89
CA ASP A 512 32.68 -48.78 -9.88
C ASP A 512 32.75 -47.75 -11.01
N VAL A 513 31.84 -46.77 -11.05
CA VAL A 513 31.80 -45.71 -12.07
C VAL A 513 32.35 -44.42 -11.48
N HIS A 514 33.68 -44.34 -11.33
CA HIS A 514 34.34 -43.06 -11.09
C HIS A 514 34.31 -42.23 -12.38
N SER A 515 33.55 -41.14 -12.40
CA SER A 515 33.74 -40.10 -13.41
C SER A 515 35.03 -39.34 -13.08
N ILE A 516 36.16 -39.90 -13.53
CA ILE A 516 37.42 -39.17 -13.57
C ILE A 516 37.34 -38.24 -14.79
N GLN A 517 37.45 -36.93 -14.56
CA GLN A 517 37.74 -35.99 -15.62
C GLN A 517 39.17 -36.22 -16.10
N VAL A 518 39.38 -37.20 -16.98
CA VAL A 518 40.67 -37.46 -17.62
C VAL A 518 40.80 -36.53 -18.82
N ARG A 519 41.60 -35.46 -18.69
CA ARG A 519 42.20 -34.84 -19.88
C ARG A 519 43.37 -35.73 -20.31
N GLY A 520 43.12 -36.59 -21.30
CA GLY A 520 44.15 -37.46 -21.88
C GLY A 520 44.07 -37.41 -23.40
N HIS A 521 45.23 -37.33 -24.04
CA HIS A 521 45.36 -37.48 -25.50
C HIS A 521 45.76 -38.93 -25.78
N ARG A 522 45.06 -39.59 -26.71
CA ARG A 522 45.38 -40.95 -27.18
C ARG A 522 45.50 -40.91 -28.69
N CYS A 523 46.67 -41.28 -29.22
CA CYS A 523 46.90 -41.42 -30.65
C CYS A 523 46.38 -42.79 -31.11
N ILE A 524 45.53 -42.82 -32.14
CA ILE A 524 44.93 -44.04 -32.69
C ILE A 524 45.53 -44.25 -34.08
N ALA A 525 46.07 -45.44 -34.35
CA ALA A 525 46.55 -45.79 -35.69
C ALA A 525 45.36 -45.94 -36.66
N SER A 526 45.52 -45.50 -37.91
CA SER A 526 44.42 -45.34 -38.88
C SER A 526 43.61 -46.61 -39.21
N SER A 527 44.12 -47.78 -38.85
CA SER A 527 43.44 -49.07 -39.07
C SER A 527 42.61 -49.58 -37.89
N ASP A 528 42.68 -48.93 -36.71
CA ASP A 528 42.01 -49.42 -35.50
C ASP A 528 40.68 -48.69 -35.23
N ALA A 529 39.62 -49.48 -35.07
CA ALA A 529 38.32 -49.00 -34.61
C ALA A 529 38.28 -48.94 -33.08
N THR A 530 37.97 -47.78 -32.50
CA THR A 530 37.82 -47.60 -31.04
C THR A 530 36.39 -47.18 -30.69
N THR A 531 35.81 -47.81 -29.68
CA THR A 531 34.50 -47.45 -29.11
C THR A 531 34.64 -46.28 -28.15
N LEU A 532 33.86 -45.22 -28.34
CA LEU A 532 33.88 -44.01 -27.51
C LEU A 532 32.69 -43.99 -26.54
N PRO A 533 32.88 -43.59 -25.27
CA PRO A 533 31.77 -43.41 -24.35
C PRO A 533 30.91 -42.21 -24.78
N CYS A 534 29.59 -42.40 -24.85
CA CYS A 534 28.64 -41.36 -25.22
C CYS A 534 27.87 -40.91 -23.97
N GLY A 535 28.24 -39.76 -23.41
CA GLY A 535 27.52 -39.10 -22.31
C GLY A 535 27.26 -37.62 -22.63
N PRO A 536 26.26 -36.97 -22.00
CA PRO A 536 25.83 -35.60 -22.31
C PRO A 536 26.94 -34.53 -22.12
N ASP A 537 27.95 -34.82 -21.31
CA ASP A 537 29.07 -33.91 -21.01
C ASP A 537 30.41 -34.34 -21.66
N SER A 538 30.36 -35.28 -22.62
CA SER A 538 31.56 -35.76 -23.31
C SER A 538 31.91 -34.84 -24.49
N LYS A 539 33.10 -34.24 -24.47
CA LYS A 539 33.62 -33.43 -25.59
C LYS A 539 34.83 -34.14 -26.20
N LEU A 540 34.75 -34.47 -27.49
CA LEU A 540 35.79 -35.18 -28.23
C LEU A 540 36.28 -34.28 -29.37
N GLU A 541 37.60 -34.17 -29.52
CA GLU A 541 38.24 -33.43 -30.60
C GLU A 541 39.24 -34.38 -31.28
N VAL A 542 39.05 -34.62 -32.58
CA VAL A 542 39.91 -35.46 -33.42
C VAL A 542 40.84 -34.54 -34.19
N TYR A 543 42.14 -34.82 -34.11
CA TYR A 543 43.19 -34.09 -34.81
C TYR A 543 43.86 -35.08 -35.78
N ASP A 544 43.99 -34.70 -37.05
CA ASP A 544 44.71 -35.47 -38.09
C ASP A 544 46.23 -35.26 -38.02
#